data_AF-A0A0Q0VD54-F1
#
_entry.id   AF-A0A0Q0VD54-F1
#
_cell.length_a   1.000
_cell.length_b   1.000
_cell.length_c   1.000
_cell.angle_alpha   90.00
_cell.angle_beta   90.00
_cell.angle_gamma   90.00
#
_symmetry.space_group_name_H-M   'P 1'
#
loop_
_entity.id
_entity.type
_entity.pdbx_description
1 polymer ?
#
loop_
_entity_poly.entity_id
_entity_poly.type
_entity_poly.pdbx_seq_one_letter_code
_entity_poly.pdbx_strand_id
1 'polypeptide(L)'
;MGAAIEFPEGQNERIADTLLLELDPVYHKLKVGFGESFYLHDQKLWMNETPLSDPSLVPIQNVSISEGKLKFTACFQKGNQRLSITPEYKGVEAMLEMIKSIHQNGLSVDKQFSDEVNILLESDGLTLRLINPSANQRILITLSEKHGNVFLRRYPEPSLRLPIEALTVSDKVLRIKCIHVDQSDLGDLLNQDLEYNWEFNVQPDFLEGIIGLIQAGITYSFRQ
;
A
#
# COMPACT_ATOMS: atom_id res chain seq x y z
N MET A 1 -2.73 35.53 -4.16
CA MET A 1 -1.89 35.25 -5.34
C MET A 1 -1.01 34.07 -4.98
N GLY A 2 -1.44 32.85 -5.33
CA GLY A 2 -0.66 31.63 -5.12
C GLY A 2 0.32 31.47 -6.27
N ALA A 3 1.60 31.21 -5.96
CA ALA A 3 2.59 30.90 -6.97
C ALA A 3 2.20 29.59 -7.66
N ALA A 4 1.86 29.68 -8.94
CA ALA A 4 1.65 28.50 -9.75
C ALA A 4 3.01 27.87 -9.99
N ILE A 5 3.23 26.65 -9.50
CA ILE A 5 4.44 25.88 -9.78
C ILE A 5 4.56 25.79 -11.31
N GLU A 6 5.64 26.34 -11.84
CA GLU A 6 6.03 26.16 -13.24
C GLU A 6 6.76 24.83 -13.31
N PHE A 7 6.15 23.88 -14.01
CA PHE A 7 6.80 22.61 -14.32
C PHE A 7 7.79 22.88 -15.46
N PRO A 8 9.10 22.63 -15.26
CA PRO A 8 10.09 22.86 -16.31
C PRO A 8 9.76 21.99 -17.53
N GLU A 9 9.73 22.59 -18.72
CA GLU A 9 9.64 21.82 -19.96
C GLU A 9 10.93 21.04 -20.17
N GLY A 10 10.86 19.72 -20.03
CA GLY A 10 11.95 18.81 -20.39
C GLY A 10 12.23 17.77 -19.31
N GLN A 11 11.67 16.56 -19.51
CA GLN A 11 11.87 15.33 -18.73
C GLN A 11 11.31 15.34 -17.30
N ASN A 12 10.00 15.06 -17.19
CA ASN A 12 9.36 14.70 -15.92
C ASN A 12 9.61 13.21 -15.57
N GLU A 13 10.88 12.83 -15.45
CA GLU A 13 11.23 11.55 -14.82
C GLU A 13 11.33 11.73 -13.31
N ARG A 14 10.70 10.83 -12.56
CA ARG A 14 10.72 10.84 -11.10
C ARG A 14 11.10 9.46 -10.57
N ILE A 15 11.79 9.48 -9.45
CA ILE A 15 12.09 8.29 -8.67
C ILE A 15 11.12 8.27 -7.49
N ALA A 16 10.47 7.13 -7.25
CA ALA A 16 9.52 6.95 -6.17
C ALA A 16 10.17 6.14 -5.04
N ASP A 17 10.53 6.86 -3.99
CA ASP A 17 11.05 6.35 -2.71
C ASP A 17 9.94 6.00 -1.71
N THR A 18 8.69 6.29 -2.07
CA THR A 18 7.51 6.03 -1.25
C THR A 18 6.43 5.33 -2.08
N LEU A 19 5.99 4.17 -1.61
CA LEU A 19 4.90 3.41 -2.21
C LEU A 19 3.73 3.29 -1.24
N LEU A 20 2.52 3.47 -1.77
CA LEU A 20 1.31 3.50 -0.97
C LEU A 20 0.20 2.68 -1.63
N LEU A 21 -0.51 1.89 -0.85
CA LEU A 21 -1.78 1.29 -1.23
C LEU A 21 -2.78 1.48 -0.08
N GLU A 22 -3.91 2.11 -0.35
CA GLU A 22 -5.06 2.15 0.55
C GLU A 22 -6.27 1.58 -0.20
N LEU A 23 -6.78 0.45 0.27
CA LEU A 23 -7.99 -0.21 -0.23
C LEU A 23 -9.02 -0.23 0.90
N ASP A 24 -10.21 0.27 0.62
CA ASP A 24 -11.35 0.23 1.52
C ASP A 24 -12.61 -0.11 0.72
N PRO A 25 -13.04 -1.39 0.75
CA PRO A 25 -14.22 -1.83 0.02
C PRO A 25 -15.52 -1.17 0.47
N VAL A 26 -15.65 -0.81 1.75
CA VAL A 26 -16.88 -0.23 2.31
C VAL A 26 -17.20 1.12 1.66
N TYR A 27 -16.16 1.93 1.46
CA TYR A 27 -16.25 3.24 0.81
C TYR A 27 -15.90 3.23 -0.68
N HIS A 28 -15.77 2.05 -1.30
CA HIS A 28 -15.32 1.88 -2.70
C HIS A 28 -14.03 2.63 -3.03
N LYS A 29 -13.15 2.75 -2.05
CA LYS A 29 -11.95 3.57 -2.15
C LYS A 29 -10.77 2.70 -2.54
N LEU A 30 -10.04 3.16 -3.53
CA LEU A 30 -8.70 2.72 -3.84
C LEU A 30 -7.82 3.95 -4.03
N LYS A 31 -6.70 3.97 -3.32
CA LYS A 31 -5.60 4.91 -3.53
C LYS A 31 -4.32 4.13 -3.70
N VAL A 32 -3.56 4.45 -4.73
CA VAL A 32 -2.30 3.79 -5.06
C VAL A 32 -1.27 4.88 -5.31
N GLY A 33 -0.04 4.74 -4.84
CA GLY A 33 0.95 5.80 -4.99
C GLY A 33 2.38 5.34 -5.16
N PHE A 34 3.13 6.15 -5.92
CA PHE A 34 4.55 6.03 -6.24
C PHE A 34 5.16 7.44 -6.16
N GLY A 35 5.26 7.99 -4.95
CA GLY A 35 5.49 9.42 -4.71
C GLY A 35 4.28 10.31 -5.07
N GLU A 36 3.68 10.08 -6.24
CA GLU A 36 2.37 10.63 -6.63
C GLU A 36 1.23 9.71 -6.20
N SER A 37 0.08 10.27 -5.84
CA SER A 37 -1.11 9.50 -5.45
C SER A 37 -2.16 9.48 -6.56
N PHE A 38 -2.60 8.27 -6.91
CA PHE A 38 -3.70 7.98 -7.80
C PHE A 38 -4.91 7.50 -7.02
N TYR A 39 -6.08 8.00 -7.36
CA TYR A 39 -7.36 7.69 -6.72
C TYR A 39 -8.27 7.06 -7.75
N LEU A 40 -9.01 6.03 -7.33
CA LEU A 40 -10.09 5.49 -8.16
C LEU A 40 -11.25 6.50 -8.18
N HIS A 41 -11.60 6.95 -9.37
CA HIS A 41 -12.72 7.85 -9.63
C HIS A 41 -13.31 7.49 -11.01
N ASP A 42 -14.64 7.31 -11.06
CA ASP A 42 -15.35 6.85 -12.25
C ASP A 42 -14.71 5.60 -12.90
N GLN A 43 -14.40 4.61 -12.06
CA GLN A 43 -13.78 3.33 -12.41
C GLN A 43 -12.38 3.43 -13.03
N LYS A 44 -11.77 4.61 -13.06
CA LYS A 44 -10.42 4.84 -13.57
C LYS A 44 -9.55 5.46 -12.50
N LEU A 45 -8.24 5.40 -12.70
CA LEU A 45 -7.31 6.11 -11.84
C LEU A 45 -7.17 7.57 -12.28
N TRP A 46 -7.21 8.47 -11.31
CA TRP A 46 -7.02 9.90 -11.46
C TRP A 46 -5.91 10.35 -10.52
N MET A 47 -5.09 11.28 -10.96
CA MET A 47 -3.99 11.80 -10.15
C MET A 47 -4.45 13.06 -9.43
N ASN A 48 -3.95 13.30 -8.22
CA ASN A 48 -4.18 14.59 -7.57
C ASN A 48 -3.22 15.65 -8.12
N GLU A 49 -3.74 16.80 -8.56
CA GLU A 49 -2.94 17.93 -9.05
C GLU A 49 -2.29 18.74 -7.92
N THR A 50 -2.82 18.69 -6.69
CA THR A 50 -2.25 19.44 -5.56
C THR A 50 -2.26 18.62 -4.25
N PRO A 51 -1.14 18.49 -3.52
CA PRO A 51 -1.10 17.77 -2.24
C PRO A 51 -1.77 18.53 -1.07
N LEU A 52 -2.49 19.63 -1.33
CA LEU A 52 -3.09 20.52 -0.32
C LEU A 52 -4.63 20.43 -0.30
N SER A 53 -5.24 21.11 0.69
CA SER A 53 -6.61 21.00 1.22
C SER A 53 -7.81 21.00 0.24
N ASP A 54 -7.60 21.19 -1.06
CA ASP A 54 -8.66 21.09 -2.07
C ASP A 54 -8.17 20.16 -3.21
N PRO A 55 -8.39 18.84 -3.09
CA PRO A 55 -7.87 17.87 -4.05
C PRO A 55 -8.59 18.01 -5.41
N SER A 56 -7.94 18.66 -6.38
CA SER A 56 -8.35 18.60 -7.77
C SER A 56 -7.81 17.31 -8.39
N LEU A 57 -8.72 16.38 -8.71
CA LEU A 57 -8.37 15.18 -9.46
C LEU A 57 -8.28 15.50 -10.94
N VAL A 58 -7.17 15.11 -11.56
CA VAL A 58 -6.95 15.20 -13.01
C VAL A 58 -6.90 13.80 -13.62
N PRO A 59 -7.51 13.60 -14.80
CA PRO A 59 -7.47 12.30 -15.45
C PRO A 59 -6.05 12.02 -15.95
N ILE A 60 -5.63 10.76 -15.81
CA ILE A 60 -4.43 10.26 -16.48
C ILE A 60 -4.83 9.57 -17.78
N GLN A 61 -3.91 9.51 -18.75
CA GLN A 61 -4.09 8.89 -20.06
C GLN A 61 -2.80 8.22 -20.53
N ASN A 62 -2.89 7.38 -21.54
CA ASN A 62 -1.74 6.73 -22.18
C ASN A 62 -0.84 5.98 -21.18
N VAL A 63 -1.46 5.34 -20.19
CA VAL A 63 -0.75 4.55 -19.18
C VAL A 63 -0.05 3.38 -19.85
N SER A 64 1.25 3.27 -19.63
CA SER A 64 2.10 2.20 -20.14
C SER A 64 3.20 1.87 -19.15
N ILE A 65 3.76 0.66 -19.27
CA ILE A 65 4.90 0.21 -18.49
C ILE A 65 6.00 -0.16 -19.47
N SER A 66 7.18 0.42 -19.27
CA SER A 66 8.36 0.10 -20.08
C SER A 66 9.60 0.27 -19.21
N GLU A 67 10.54 -0.68 -19.28
CA GLU A 67 11.79 -0.63 -18.51
C GLU A 67 11.58 -0.47 -17.00
N GLY A 68 10.50 -1.07 -16.46
CA GLY A 68 10.14 -0.96 -15.04
C GLY A 68 9.57 0.40 -14.62
N LYS A 69 9.32 1.31 -15.56
CA LYS A 69 8.76 2.65 -15.30
C LYS A 69 7.27 2.72 -15.65
N LEU A 70 6.48 3.37 -14.80
CA LEU A 70 5.12 3.78 -15.12
C LEU A 70 5.16 5.08 -15.92
N LYS A 71 4.64 5.06 -17.15
CA LYS A 71 4.55 6.24 -18.02
C LYS A 71 3.11 6.59 -18.29
N PHE A 72 2.76 7.87 -18.18
CA PHE A 72 1.40 8.35 -18.42
C PHE A 72 1.39 9.84 -18.80
N THR A 73 0.23 10.32 -19.23
CA THR A 73 -0.04 11.74 -19.48
C THR A 73 -1.06 12.22 -18.47
N ALA A 74 -0.82 13.35 -17.79
CA ALA A 74 -1.78 14.00 -16.90
C ALA A 74 -2.28 15.31 -17.54
N CYS A 75 -3.59 15.54 -17.48
CA CYS A 75 -4.26 16.71 -18.06
C CYS A 75 -4.44 17.82 -17.02
N PHE A 76 -3.40 18.63 -16.81
CA PHE A 76 -3.46 19.79 -15.91
C PHE A 76 -4.12 21.00 -16.57
N GLN A 77 -4.53 21.99 -15.78
CA GLN A 77 -5.12 23.22 -16.32
C GLN A 77 -4.19 23.96 -17.31
N LYS A 78 -2.87 23.86 -17.08
CA LYS A 78 -1.83 24.47 -17.93
C LYS A 78 -1.49 23.64 -19.17
N GLY A 79 -2.09 22.47 -19.36
CA GLY A 79 -1.85 21.57 -20.49
C GLY A 79 -1.45 20.15 -20.09
N ASN A 80 -1.29 19.31 -21.10
CA ASN A 80 -0.95 17.90 -20.92
C ASN A 80 0.55 17.74 -20.62
N GLN A 81 0.87 17.05 -19.52
CA GLN A 81 2.24 16.70 -19.18
C GLN A 81 2.46 15.19 -19.27
N ARG A 82 3.53 14.78 -19.93
CA ARG A 82 4.00 13.39 -19.90
C ARG A 82 4.85 13.20 -18.64
N LEU A 83 4.56 12.15 -17.89
CA LEU A 83 5.19 11.80 -16.63
C LEU A 83 5.74 10.37 -16.71
N SER A 84 6.88 10.14 -16.07
CA SER A 84 7.49 8.81 -15.94
C SER A 84 7.95 8.60 -14.50
N ILE A 85 7.49 7.53 -13.87
CA ILE A 85 7.81 7.20 -12.48
C ILE A 85 8.58 5.88 -12.44
N THR A 86 9.73 5.89 -11.77
CA THR A 86 10.59 4.71 -11.53
C THR A 86 10.51 4.35 -10.06
N PRO A 87 9.94 3.20 -9.68
CA PRO A 87 9.96 2.74 -8.29
C PRO A 87 11.38 2.37 -7.84
N GLU A 88 11.77 2.73 -6.61
CA GLU A 88 13.07 2.30 -6.06
C GLU A 88 13.07 0.85 -5.57
N TYR A 89 11.89 0.34 -5.20
CA TYR A 89 11.74 -0.98 -4.60
C TYR A 89 11.57 -2.06 -5.67
N LYS A 90 12.29 -3.18 -5.51
CA LYS A 90 12.10 -4.38 -6.35
C LYS A 90 10.82 -5.11 -5.95
N GLY A 91 10.17 -5.81 -6.89
CA GLY A 91 8.99 -6.64 -6.60
C GLY A 91 7.66 -5.91 -6.64
N VAL A 92 7.64 -4.69 -7.18
CA VAL A 92 6.46 -3.81 -7.25
C VAL A 92 5.84 -3.78 -8.66
N GLU A 93 6.35 -4.61 -9.56
CA GLU A 93 5.86 -4.76 -10.94
C GLU A 93 4.37 -5.14 -10.97
N ALA A 94 3.92 -5.98 -10.03
CA ALA A 94 2.51 -6.35 -9.91
C ALA A 94 1.61 -5.13 -9.62
N MET A 95 2.10 -4.16 -8.84
CA MET A 95 1.38 -2.93 -8.55
C MET A 95 1.32 -2.00 -9.78
N LEU A 96 2.40 -1.97 -10.58
CA LEU A 96 2.41 -1.23 -11.85
C LEU A 96 1.38 -1.83 -12.82
N GLU A 97 1.39 -3.15 -13.01
CA GLU A 97 0.45 -3.83 -13.88
C GLU A 97 -1.00 -3.70 -13.39
N MET A 98 -1.24 -3.70 -12.07
CA MET A 98 -2.54 -3.38 -11.49
C MET A 98 -3.01 -1.97 -11.92
N ILE A 99 -2.17 -0.93 -11.79
CA ILE A 99 -2.52 0.43 -12.23
C ILE A 99 -2.90 0.46 -13.71
N LYS A 100 -2.08 -0.17 -14.55
CA LYS A 100 -2.31 -0.23 -16.00
C LYS A 100 -3.60 -0.97 -16.35
N SER A 101 -3.86 -2.11 -15.72
CA SER A 101 -5.09 -2.88 -15.91
C SER A 101 -6.33 -2.08 -15.53
N ILE A 102 -6.33 -1.43 -14.35
CA ILE A 102 -7.43 -0.57 -13.91
C ILE A 102 -7.69 0.54 -14.91
N HIS A 103 -6.62 1.19 -15.41
CA HIS A 103 -6.78 2.27 -16.36
C HIS A 103 -7.35 1.81 -17.72
N GLN A 104 -6.94 0.63 -18.20
CA GLN A 104 -7.35 0.08 -19.49
C GLN A 104 -8.76 -0.51 -19.47
N ASN A 105 -9.07 -1.29 -18.45
CA ASN A 105 -10.30 -2.08 -18.37
C ASN A 105 -11.40 -1.39 -17.55
N GLY A 106 -11.02 -0.39 -16.75
CA GLY A 106 -11.86 0.09 -15.67
C GLY A 106 -11.91 -0.92 -14.52
N LEU A 107 -12.20 -0.43 -13.31
CA LEU A 107 -12.42 -1.28 -12.16
C LEU A 107 -13.43 -0.66 -11.21
N SER A 108 -14.30 -1.49 -10.64
CA SER A 108 -15.12 -1.13 -9.48
C SER A 108 -14.64 -1.93 -8.27
N VAL A 109 -14.55 -1.28 -7.11
CA VAL A 109 -14.24 -1.96 -5.85
C VAL A 109 -15.52 -2.63 -5.35
N ASP A 110 -15.50 -3.94 -5.22
CA ASP A 110 -16.66 -4.71 -4.78
C ASP A 110 -16.76 -4.80 -3.24
N LYS A 111 -17.95 -4.53 -2.70
CA LYS A 111 -18.23 -4.59 -1.25
C LYS A 111 -18.33 -6.00 -0.69
N GLN A 112 -18.38 -7.04 -1.53
CA GLN A 112 -18.39 -8.43 -1.06
C GLN A 112 -17.09 -8.81 -0.33
N PHE A 113 -16.00 -8.11 -0.64
CA PHE A 113 -14.71 -8.24 0.03
C PHE A 113 -14.67 -7.35 1.27
N SER A 114 -14.21 -7.89 2.40
CA SER A 114 -14.32 -7.22 3.70
C SER A 114 -13.03 -6.55 4.17
N ASP A 115 -11.88 -6.91 3.61
CA ASP A 115 -10.61 -6.47 4.15
C ASP A 115 -10.28 -5.05 3.68
N GLU A 116 -10.10 -4.14 4.65
CA GLU A 116 -9.42 -2.87 4.43
C GLU A 116 -7.91 -3.11 4.52
N VAL A 117 -7.17 -2.62 3.53
CA VAL A 117 -5.73 -2.81 3.43
C VAL A 117 -5.05 -1.45 3.28
N ASN A 118 -4.14 -1.13 4.19
CA ASN A 118 -3.30 0.06 4.08
C ASN A 118 -1.83 -0.37 4.17
N ILE A 119 -1.07 -0.08 3.12
CA ILE A 119 0.34 -0.40 2.98
C ILE A 119 1.08 0.90 2.68
N LEU A 120 2.11 1.18 3.47
CA LEU A 120 3.07 2.24 3.24
C LEU A 120 4.47 1.61 3.26
N LEU A 121 5.20 1.77 2.17
CA LEU A 121 6.61 1.40 2.07
C LEU A 121 7.40 2.67 1.78
N GLU A 122 8.30 3.02 2.69
CA GLU A 122 9.15 4.20 2.63
C GLU A 122 10.57 3.83 3.07
N SER A 123 11.49 4.78 3.01
CA SER A 123 12.89 4.57 3.39
C SER A 123 13.10 3.99 4.80
N ASP A 124 12.14 4.19 5.72
CA ASP A 124 12.20 3.64 7.07
C ASP A 124 11.78 2.16 7.16
N GLY A 125 11.08 1.66 6.14
CA GLY A 125 10.58 0.30 6.06
C GLY A 125 9.09 0.21 5.71
N LEU A 126 8.44 -0.87 6.18
CA LEU A 126 7.07 -1.23 5.85
C LEU A 126 6.12 -0.94 7.03
N THR A 127 5.02 -0.26 6.75
CA THR A 127 3.84 -0.23 7.62
C THR A 127 2.65 -0.88 6.91
N LEU A 128 2.08 -1.91 7.52
CA LEU A 128 0.94 -2.65 7.03
C LEU A 128 -0.18 -2.65 8.08
N ARG A 129 -1.35 -2.13 7.72
CA ARG A 129 -2.56 -2.15 8.55
C ARG A 129 -3.64 -2.92 7.83
N LEU A 130 -4.19 -3.92 8.51
CA LEU A 130 -5.26 -4.78 8.02
C LEU A 130 -6.44 -4.72 8.97
N ILE A 131 -7.64 -4.53 8.41
CA ILE A 131 -8.89 -4.51 9.16
C ILE A 131 -9.90 -5.37 8.45
N ASN A 132 -10.55 -6.23 9.21
CA ASN A 132 -11.75 -6.92 8.80
C ASN A 132 -12.90 -6.45 9.71
N PRO A 133 -13.73 -5.51 9.24
CA PRO A 133 -14.82 -4.95 10.05
C PRO A 133 -15.85 -6.01 10.45
N SER A 134 -16.14 -6.97 9.55
CA SER A 134 -17.12 -8.03 9.77
C SER A 134 -16.71 -9.00 10.88
N ALA A 135 -15.41 -9.32 10.98
CA ALA A 135 -14.85 -10.16 12.03
C ALA A 135 -14.39 -9.36 13.27
N ASN A 136 -14.51 -8.02 13.24
CA ASN A 136 -13.95 -7.12 14.23
C ASN A 136 -12.46 -7.39 14.52
N GLN A 137 -11.66 -7.64 13.47
CA GLN A 137 -10.23 -7.91 13.58
C GLN A 137 -9.43 -6.73 13.05
N ARG A 138 -8.37 -6.35 13.78
CA ARG A 138 -7.51 -5.22 13.42
C ARG A 138 -6.07 -5.51 13.82
N ILE A 139 -5.18 -5.50 12.83
CA ILE A 139 -3.75 -5.66 13.06
C ILE A 139 -2.95 -4.53 12.42
N LEU A 140 -1.80 -4.26 13.02
CA LEU A 140 -0.79 -3.35 12.51
C LEU A 140 0.56 -4.07 12.58
N ILE A 141 1.29 -4.06 11.48
CA ILE A 141 2.65 -4.56 11.36
C ILE A 141 3.53 -3.39 10.95
N THR A 142 4.61 -3.20 11.68
CA THR A 142 5.65 -2.23 11.35
C THR A 142 6.96 -2.99 11.25
N LEU A 143 7.61 -2.96 10.10
CA LEU A 143 9.00 -3.35 9.92
C LEU A 143 9.79 -2.06 9.73
N SER A 144 10.56 -1.67 10.74
CA SER A 144 11.25 -0.38 10.74
C SER A 144 12.63 -0.53 11.36
N GLU A 145 13.62 0.10 10.75
CA GLU A 145 14.97 0.17 11.32
C GLU A 145 15.00 1.00 12.59
N LYS A 146 14.26 2.12 12.61
CA LYS A 146 14.24 3.05 13.74
C LYS A 146 13.39 2.56 14.91
N HIS A 147 12.29 1.89 14.61
CA HIS A 147 11.27 1.53 15.60
C HIS A 147 11.24 0.02 15.92
N GLY A 148 12.04 -0.78 15.21
CA GLY A 148 12.06 -2.22 15.29
C GLY A 148 10.86 -2.88 14.61
N ASN A 149 10.94 -4.20 14.47
CA ASN A 149 9.90 -5.01 13.84
C ASN A 149 8.84 -5.40 14.89
N VAL A 150 7.61 -4.91 14.70
CA VAL A 150 6.54 -4.98 15.70
C VAL A 150 5.22 -5.40 15.07
N PHE A 151 4.55 -6.33 15.74
CA PHE A 151 3.17 -6.72 15.50
C PHE A 151 2.28 -6.17 16.62
N LEU A 152 1.19 -5.50 16.24
CA LEU A 152 0.16 -5.02 17.15
C LEU A 152 -1.19 -5.60 16.74
N ARG A 153 -1.75 -6.50 17.56
CA ARG A 153 -3.13 -6.94 17.45
C ARG A 153 -4.00 -6.06 18.34
N ARG A 154 -4.86 -5.24 17.74
CA ARG A 154 -5.73 -4.32 18.50
C ARG A 154 -7.05 -4.96 18.93
N TYR A 155 -7.60 -5.85 18.10
CA TYR A 155 -8.83 -6.56 18.39
C TYR A 155 -8.72 -8.06 18.13
N PRO A 156 -9.38 -8.91 18.95
CA PRO A 156 -10.15 -8.53 20.15
C PRO A 156 -9.27 -7.92 21.25
N GLU A 157 -9.85 -7.06 22.09
CA GLU A 157 -9.18 -6.49 23.26
C GLU A 157 -8.87 -7.58 24.32
N PRO A 158 -7.82 -7.43 25.13
CA PRO A 158 -6.86 -6.31 25.17
C PRO A 158 -5.89 -6.33 23.99
N SER A 159 -5.36 -5.16 23.63
CA SER A 159 -4.37 -5.05 22.57
C SER A 159 -3.06 -5.74 22.95
N LEU A 160 -2.48 -6.48 22.01
CA LEU A 160 -1.22 -7.21 22.18
C LEU A 160 -0.15 -6.63 21.26
N ARG A 161 1.00 -6.25 21.81
CA ARG A 161 2.17 -5.76 21.08
C ARG A 161 3.32 -6.74 21.25
N LEU A 162 3.80 -7.34 20.16
CA LEU A 162 4.85 -8.35 20.17
C LEU A 162 5.96 -8.02 19.15
N PRO A 163 7.23 -8.28 19.47
CA PRO A 163 8.31 -8.26 18.48
C PRO A 163 8.12 -9.36 17.44
N ILE A 164 8.43 -9.07 16.17
CA ILE A 164 8.33 -10.04 15.07
C ILE A 164 9.65 -10.80 14.92
N GLU A 165 9.57 -12.13 14.88
CA GLU A 165 10.67 -13.04 14.51
C GLU A 165 10.71 -13.22 12.99
N ALA A 166 9.57 -13.50 12.37
CA ALA A 166 9.46 -13.71 10.92
C ALA A 166 8.11 -13.24 10.38
N LEU A 167 8.13 -12.71 9.16
CA LEU A 167 6.93 -12.34 8.41
C LEU A 167 7.04 -12.96 7.01
N THR A 168 6.01 -13.70 6.60
CA THR A 168 5.94 -14.29 5.26
C THR A 168 4.57 -14.06 4.65
N VAL A 169 4.52 -13.89 3.33
CA VAL A 169 3.27 -13.81 2.59
C VAL A 169 3.36 -14.72 1.37
N SER A 170 2.37 -15.60 1.23
CA SER A 170 2.23 -16.50 0.09
C SER A 170 0.75 -16.68 -0.27
N ASP A 171 0.44 -16.69 -1.55
CA ASP A 171 -0.91 -16.88 -2.11
C ASP A 171 -1.95 -15.88 -1.60
N LYS A 172 -2.61 -16.17 -0.48
CA LYS A 172 -3.60 -15.29 0.17
C LYS A 172 -3.37 -15.19 1.66
N VAL A 173 -2.26 -15.71 2.19
CA VAL A 173 -2.04 -15.82 3.62
C VAL A 173 -0.76 -15.07 4.01
N LEU A 174 -0.94 -14.10 4.90
CA LEU A 174 0.14 -13.45 5.64
C LEU A 174 0.34 -14.21 6.96
N ARG A 175 1.55 -14.70 7.20
CA ARG A 175 1.92 -15.41 8.43
C ARG A 175 2.93 -14.59 9.22
N ILE A 176 2.63 -14.38 10.49
CA ILE A 176 3.39 -13.55 11.43
C ILE A 176 3.86 -14.47 12.55
N LYS A 177 5.17 -14.62 12.71
CA LYS A 177 5.79 -15.34 13.82
C LYS A 177 6.39 -14.32 14.78
N CYS A 178 5.98 -14.35 16.04
CA CYS A 178 6.44 -13.42 17.07
C CYS A 178 7.50 -14.05 17.96
N ILE A 179 8.41 -13.22 18.48
CA ILE A 179 9.42 -13.66 19.46
C ILE A 179 8.72 -13.99 20.78
N HIS A 180 9.12 -15.10 21.40
CA HIS A 180 8.67 -15.46 22.75
C HIS A 180 9.13 -14.39 23.75
N VAL A 181 8.20 -13.82 24.50
CA VAL A 181 8.49 -12.90 25.61
C VAL A 181 8.22 -13.66 26.91
N ASP A 182 9.20 -13.67 27.82
CA ASP A 182 9.14 -14.44 29.06
C ASP A 182 7.89 -14.11 29.90
N GLN A 183 7.37 -15.17 30.52
CA GLN A 183 6.02 -15.26 31.09
C GLN A 183 5.74 -14.34 32.29
N SER A 184 6.76 -13.75 32.92
CA SER A 184 6.59 -12.89 34.10
C SER A 184 5.93 -11.54 33.79
N ASP A 185 6.02 -11.08 32.54
CA ASP A 185 5.66 -9.71 32.17
C ASP A 185 4.26 -9.60 31.53
N LEU A 186 3.60 -10.73 31.25
CA LEU A 186 2.33 -10.77 30.48
C LEU A 186 1.13 -11.37 31.23
N GLY A 187 1.29 -11.88 32.45
CA GLY A 187 0.19 -12.47 33.23
C GLY A 187 -0.55 -13.62 32.49
N ASP A 188 -1.83 -13.87 32.80
CA ASP A 188 -2.65 -14.97 32.24
C ASP A 188 -2.94 -14.89 30.72
N LEU A 189 -2.31 -13.98 29.96
CA LEU A 189 -2.41 -13.92 28.49
C LEU A 189 -1.69 -15.10 27.77
N LEU A 190 -1.18 -16.06 28.53
CA LEU A 190 -0.10 -17.01 28.21
C LEU A 190 -0.45 -18.28 27.41
N ASN A 191 -1.64 -18.37 26.83
CA ASN A 191 -2.00 -19.52 25.97
C ASN A 191 -2.22 -19.11 24.50
N GLN A 192 -1.63 -18.00 24.05
CA GLN A 192 -1.84 -17.50 22.70
C GLN A 192 -0.73 -17.95 21.76
N ASP A 193 -1.14 -18.44 20.59
CA ASP A 193 -0.24 -18.79 19.50
C ASP A 193 0.67 -17.60 19.19
N LEU A 194 1.99 -17.85 19.22
CA LEU A 194 3.01 -16.91 18.75
C LEU A 194 3.01 -16.78 17.22
N GLU A 195 2.12 -17.51 16.56
CA GLU A 195 1.88 -17.48 15.14
C GLU A 195 0.49 -16.91 14.88
N TYR A 196 0.43 -15.89 14.02
CA TYR A 196 -0.81 -15.29 13.57
C TYR A 196 -0.90 -15.37 12.05
N ASN A 197 -2.06 -15.80 11.56
CA ASN A 197 -2.35 -15.88 10.14
C ASN A 197 -3.47 -14.91 9.77
N TRP A 198 -3.27 -14.16 8.70
CA TRP A 198 -4.31 -13.37 8.04
C TRP A 198 -4.57 -13.94 6.65
N GLU A 199 -5.79 -14.40 6.40
CA GLU A 199 -6.23 -14.78 5.05
C GLU A 199 -6.92 -13.59 4.40
N PHE A 200 -6.36 -13.09 3.29
CA PHE A 200 -6.85 -11.90 2.60
C PHE A 200 -8.21 -12.17 1.95
N ASN A 201 -9.22 -11.44 2.41
CA ASN A 201 -10.52 -11.30 1.75
C ASN A 201 -10.58 -10.00 0.95
N VAL A 202 -9.81 -9.95 -0.13
CA VAL A 202 -9.73 -8.82 -1.07
C VAL A 202 -10.08 -9.27 -2.49
N GLN A 203 -10.52 -8.32 -3.33
CA GLN A 203 -10.80 -8.58 -4.73
C GLN A 203 -9.54 -9.09 -5.46
N PRO A 204 -9.65 -10.11 -6.33
CA PRO A 204 -8.49 -10.69 -7.02
C PRO A 204 -7.62 -9.69 -7.77
N ASP A 205 -8.23 -8.65 -8.34
CA ASP A 205 -7.53 -7.58 -9.08
C ASP A 205 -6.49 -6.82 -8.22
N PHE A 206 -6.63 -6.84 -6.90
CA PHE A 206 -5.70 -6.16 -5.97
C PHE A 206 -4.68 -7.10 -5.33
N LEU A 207 -4.96 -8.40 -5.33
CA LEU A 207 -4.26 -9.36 -4.50
C LEU A 207 -2.76 -9.45 -4.85
N GLU A 208 -2.44 -9.56 -6.13
CA GLU A 208 -1.04 -9.65 -6.57
C GLU A 208 -0.25 -8.38 -6.24
N GLY A 209 -0.87 -7.20 -6.41
CA GLY A 209 -0.26 -5.91 -6.06
C GLY A 209 -0.01 -5.78 -4.55
N ILE A 210 -0.98 -6.20 -3.73
CA ILE A 210 -0.86 -6.23 -2.26
C ILE A 210 0.28 -7.14 -1.83
N ILE A 211 0.34 -8.36 -2.36
CA ILE A 211 1.39 -9.34 -2.02
C ILE A 211 2.76 -8.83 -2.46
N GLY A 212 2.89 -8.33 -3.69
CA GLY A 212 4.15 -7.80 -4.21
C GLY A 212 4.72 -6.69 -3.32
N LEU A 213 3.87 -5.76 -2.85
CA LEU A 213 4.28 -4.71 -1.93
C LEU A 213 4.73 -5.23 -0.57
N ILE A 214 4.00 -6.18 0.00
CA ILE A 214 4.37 -6.78 1.29
C ILE A 214 5.70 -7.52 1.14
N GLN A 215 5.90 -8.27 0.06
CA GLN A 215 7.17 -8.96 -0.23
C GLN A 215 8.33 -7.98 -0.45
N ALA A 216 8.08 -6.87 -1.15
CA ALA A 216 9.06 -5.81 -1.33
C ALA A 216 9.47 -5.21 0.04
N GLY A 217 8.49 -4.90 0.89
CA GLY A 217 8.73 -4.38 2.23
C GLY A 217 9.49 -5.36 3.14
N ILE A 218 9.11 -6.63 3.16
CA ILE A 218 9.85 -7.70 3.88
C ILE A 218 11.30 -7.76 3.37
N THR A 219 11.49 -7.80 2.05
CA THR A 219 12.82 -7.90 1.44
C THR A 219 13.68 -6.69 1.78
N TYR A 220 13.08 -5.49 1.82
CA TYR A 220 13.77 -4.26 2.18
C TYR A 220 14.18 -4.24 3.66
N SER A 221 13.26 -4.60 4.57
CA SER A 221 13.48 -4.49 6.01
C SER A 221 14.33 -5.61 6.63
N PHE A 222 14.48 -6.76 5.97
CA PHE A 222 15.29 -7.89 6.50
C PHE A 222 16.64 -8.09 5.78
N ARG A 223 17.00 -7.25 4.79
CA ARG A 223 18.30 -7.31 4.09
C ARG A 223 19.34 -6.28 4.55
N GLN A 224 18.95 -5.36 5.43
CA GLN A 224 19.84 -4.37 6.05
C GLN A 224 20.39 -4.92 7.37
#